data_AF-A0A1G2HEG9-F1
#
_entry.id   AF-A0A1G2HEG9-F1
#
_cell.length_a   1.000
_cell.length_b   1.000
_cell.length_c   1.000
_cell.angle_alpha   90.00
_cell.angle_beta   90.00
_cell.angle_gamma   90.00
#
_symmetry.space_group_name_H-M   'P 1'
#
loop_
_entity.id
_entity.type
_entity.pdbx_description
1 polymer ?
#
loop_
_entity_poly.entity_id
_entity_poly.type
_entity_poly.pdbx_seq_one_letter_code
_entity_poly.pdbx_strand_id
1 'polypeptide(L)'
;MQVFHKKQWEMFNKMRDAGELAHAYLLSGPAGVGKLDFAINCAKLLQNIGSQEDYKNHPDIIEFSEPLGISSVRDIKKRVSLSPFSGKYKIIIINYADRMRNESANALLKTIEEPRGDTVFFLIADNAKLLPPTIISRVFEIKFHFVADDLMEKELDTKEILTLKPHWEGRPRLAAKLLEDKNFREKVERYRKDCALFLKGPIKERFTIGDMYAKMDGGTPEALGIWIEYIRVQKDFEGKDNLLLHLVRAYSLILSTNINVKYALNSVAVNNFEY
;
A
#
# COMPACT_ATOMS: atom_id res chain seq x y z
N MET A 1 -8.89 13.23 -2.03
CA MET A 1 -7.59 12.68 -1.58
C MET A 1 -6.60 13.74 -1.12
N GLN A 2 -6.36 14.83 -1.87
CA GLN A 2 -5.44 15.90 -1.43
C GLN A 2 -5.86 16.57 -0.11
N VAL A 3 -7.16 16.71 0.13
CA VAL A 3 -7.70 17.33 1.37
C VAL A 3 -7.25 16.59 2.63
N PHE A 4 -7.15 15.27 2.57
CA PHE A 4 -6.75 14.43 3.70
C PHE A 4 -5.26 14.50 4.04
N HIS A 5 -4.42 14.89 3.07
CA HIS A 5 -2.96 14.97 3.21
C HIS A 5 -2.44 16.35 2.82
N LYS A 6 -3.14 17.40 3.27
CA LYS A 6 -2.89 18.79 2.90
C LYS A 6 -1.44 19.22 3.18
N LYS A 7 -0.89 18.86 4.34
CA LYS A 7 0.50 19.19 4.72
C LYS A 7 1.51 18.58 3.74
N GLN A 8 1.33 17.32 3.37
CA GLN A 8 2.18 16.62 2.41
C GLN A 8 2.06 17.26 1.02
N TRP A 9 0.85 17.64 0.63
CA TRP A 9 0.58 18.29 -0.66
C TRP A 9 1.22 19.68 -0.75
N GLU A 10 1.07 20.51 0.29
CA GLU A 10 1.69 21.84 0.38
C GLU A 10 3.22 21.75 0.35
N MET A 11 3.80 20.79 1.08
CA MET A 11 5.23 20.55 1.06
C MET A 11 5.74 20.20 -0.34
N PHE A 12 5.07 19.27 -1.04
CA PHE A 12 5.44 18.89 -2.40
C PHE A 12 5.34 20.06 -3.38
N ASN A 13 4.27 20.86 -3.31
CA ASN A 13 4.11 22.05 -4.15
C ASN A 13 5.22 23.08 -3.88
N LYS A 14 5.56 23.32 -2.61
CA LYS A 14 6.65 24.24 -2.27
C LYS A 14 8.00 23.80 -2.86
N MET A 15 8.32 22.50 -2.78
CA MET A 15 9.55 21.96 -3.39
C MET A 15 9.53 22.07 -4.91
N ARG A 16 8.38 21.78 -5.54
CA ARG A 16 8.19 21.96 -6.99
C ARG A 16 8.43 23.40 -7.42
N ASP A 17 7.80 24.35 -6.75
CA ASP A 17 7.83 25.77 -7.11
C ASP A 17 9.22 26.39 -6.90
N ALA A 18 9.97 25.88 -5.93
CA ALA A 18 11.37 26.23 -5.71
C ALA A 18 12.34 25.55 -6.70
N GLY A 19 11.88 24.58 -7.50
CA GLY A 19 12.75 23.79 -8.38
C GLY A 19 13.62 22.75 -7.64
N GLU A 20 13.27 22.43 -6.39
CA GLU A 20 14.03 21.58 -5.46
C GLU A 20 13.40 20.19 -5.30
N LEU A 21 12.74 19.66 -6.34
CA LEU A 21 12.17 18.32 -6.27
C LEU A 21 13.27 17.28 -6.05
N ALA A 22 13.07 16.40 -5.07
CA ALA A 22 13.86 15.19 -4.96
C ALA A 22 13.62 14.30 -6.18
N HIS A 23 14.67 13.59 -6.60
CA HIS A 23 14.58 12.61 -7.68
C HIS A 23 13.81 11.35 -7.26
N ALA A 24 13.70 11.08 -5.95
CA ALA A 24 12.97 9.93 -5.43
C ALA A 24 12.28 10.23 -4.10
N TYR A 25 11.00 9.88 -4.02
CA TYR A 25 10.15 10.01 -2.84
C TYR A 25 9.72 8.65 -2.33
N LEU A 26 9.76 8.46 -1.01
CA LEU A 26 9.14 7.32 -0.34
C LEU A 26 7.87 7.79 0.35
N LEU A 27 6.71 7.38 -0.15
CA LEU A 27 5.43 7.58 0.49
C LEU A 27 5.19 6.41 1.44
N SER A 28 5.41 6.62 2.74
CA SER A 28 5.31 5.58 3.76
C SER A 28 4.11 5.83 4.69
N GLY A 29 3.48 4.78 5.19
CA GLY A 29 2.38 4.89 6.15
C GLY A 29 1.32 3.82 5.96
N PRO A 30 0.24 3.79 6.74
CA PRO A 30 -0.74 2.69 6.68
C PRO A 30 -1.37 2.48 5.28
N ALA A 31 -1.79 1.25 4.98
CA ALA A 31 -2.52 0.96 3.76
C ALA A 31 -3.87 1.71 3.72
N GLY A 32 -4.35 2.02 2.52
CA GLY A 32 -5.66 2.66 2.33
C GLY A 32 -5.74 4.15 2.72
N VAL A 33 -4.65 4.77 3.20
CA VAL A 33 -4.66 6.21 3.51
C VAL A 33 -4.63 7.10 2.27
N GLY A 34 -4.25 6.58 1.10
CA GLY A 34 -4.25 7.34 -0.16
C GLY A 34 -2.90 7.67 -0.78
N LYS A 35 -1.85 6.93 -0.43
CA LYS A 35 -0.49 7.19 -0.91
C LYS A 35 -0.37 7.09 -2.44
N LEU A 36 -1.01 6.11 -3.05
CA LEU A 36 -1.04 5.95 -4.51
C LEU A 36 -1.76 7.11 -5.19
N ASP A 37 -2.94 7.50 -4.67
CA ASP A 37 -3.66 8.65 -5.19
C ASP A 37 -2.84 9.93 -5.07
N PHE A 38 -2.07 10.10 -3.98
CA PHE A 38 -1.14 11.21 -3.82
C PHE A 38 -0.05 11.20 -4.91
N ALA A 39 0.63 10.06 -5.12
CA ALA A 39 1.65 9.91 -6.16
C ALA A 39 1.12 10.22 -7.56
N ILE A 40 -0.08 9.70 -7.90
CA ILE A 40 -0.74 9.96 -9.19
C ILE A 40 -1.06 11.44 -9.35
N ASN A 41 -1.56 12.10 -8.31
CA ASN A 41 -1.86 13.54 -8.36
C ASN A 41 -0.58 14.38 -8.53
N CYS A 42 0.51 14.02 -7.85
CA CYS A 42 1.82 14.63 -8.09
C CYS A 42 2.27 14.40 -9.55
N ALA A 43 2.10 13.19 -10.08
CA ALA A 43 2.49 12.85 -11.43
C ALA A 43 1.71 13.67 -12.48
N LYS A 44 0.38 13.74 -12.34
CA LYS A 44 -0.48 14.57 -13.20
C LYS A 44 -0.08 16.04 -13.15
N LEU A 45 0.20 16.55 -11.95
CA LEU A 45 0.64 17.93 -11.74
C LEU A 45 1.97 18.23 -12.46
N LEU A 46 2.94 17.32 -12.39
CA LEU A 46 4.23 17.48 -13.06
C LEU A 46 4.14 17.37 -14.59
N GLN A 47 3.10 16.71 -15.11
CA GLN A 47 2.84 16.58 -16.54
C GLN A 47 1.81 17.57 -17.08
N ASN A 48 1.27 18.46 -16.23
CA ASN A 48 0.15 19.35 -16.58
C ASN A 48 -1.07 18.61 -17.14
N ILE A 49 -1.33 17.40 -16.65
CA ILE A 49 -2.51 16.60 -16.98
C ILE A 49 -3.66 17.03 -16.08
N GLY A 50 -4.86 17.22 -16.65
CA GLY A 50 -6.06 17.55 -15.89
C GLY A 50 -6.36 16.52 -14.81
N SER A 51 -6.94 16.94 -13.67
CA SER A 51 -7.18 16.03 -12.54
C SER A 51 -8.05 14.82 -12.89
N GLN A 52 -8.98 14.99 -13.84
CA GLN A 52 -9.91 13.97 -14.32
C GLN A 52 -9.40 13.18 -15.53
N GLU A 53 -8.30 13.61 -16.16
CA GLU A 53 -7.76 12.92 -17.33
C GLU A 53 -7.08 11.60 -16.92
N ASP A 54 -7.13 10.61 -17.82
CA ASP A 54 -6.51 9.33 -17.57
C ASP A 54 -4.99 9.41 -17.75
N TYR A 55 -4.25 9.15 -16.67
CA TYR A 55 -2.79 9.14 -16.69
C TYR A 55 -2.23 7.80 -17.22
N LYS A 56 -3.04 6.74 -17.28
CA LYS A 56 -2.54 5.37 -17.58
C LYS A 56 -1.94 5.25 -18.98
N ASN A 57 -2.40 6.08 -19.91
CA ASN A 57 -1.90 6.10 -21.28
C ASN A 57 -0.79 7.14 -21.50
N HIS A 58 -0.37 7.87 -20.46
CA HIS A 58 0.65 8.90 -20.60
C HIS A 58 2.04 8.26 -20.77
N PRO A 59 2.81 8.59 -21.83
CA PRO A 59 4.07 7.91 -22.14
C PRO A 59 5.15 8.11 -21.07
N ASP A 60 5.06 9.22 -20.33
CA ASP A 60 6.02 9.61 -19.30
C ASP A 60 5.55 9.33 -17.86
N ILE A 61 4.40 8.66 -17.66
CA ILE A 61 3.98 8.17 -16.35
C ILE A 61 3.91 6.65 -16.42
N ILE A 62 4.73 5.96 -15.63
CA ILE A 62 4.75 4.51 -15.57
C ILE A 62 4.43 4.07 -14.15
N GLU A 63 3.33 3.32 -14.01
CA GLU A 63 2.93 2.72 -12.74
C GLU A 63 3.23 1.21 -12.76
N PHE A 64 3.88 0.74 -11.70
CA PHE A 64 3.98 -0.66 -11.34
C PHE A 64 3.05 -0.92 -10.17
N SER A 65 1.89 -1.50 -10.46
CA SER A 65 0.84 -1.75 -9.45
C SER A 65 1.05 -3.04 -8.64
N GLU A 66 2.03 -3.87 -9.00
CA GLU A 66 2.37 -5.13 -8.33
C GLU A 66 3.78 -5.07 -7.71
N PRO A 67 4.09 -5.92 -6.72
CA PRO A 67 5.44 -6.01 -6.15
C PRO A 67 6.52 -6.15 -7.22
N LEU A 68 7.53 -5.30 -7.14
CA LEU A 68 8.51 -5.17 -8.22
C LEU A 68 9.36 -6.43 -8.36
N GLY A 69 9.32 -7.03 -9.55
CA GLY A 69 10.19 -8.14 -9.95
C GLY A 69 11.43 -7.68 -10.72
N ILE A 70 12.40 -8.60 -10.91
CA ILE A 70 13.66 -8.27 -11.58
C ILE A 70 13.48 -7.86 -13.04
N SER A 71 12.48 -8.41 -13.74
CA SER A 71 12.11 -8.02 -15.10
C SER A 71 11.63 -6.56 -15.13
N SER A 72 10.72 -6.18 -14.22
CA SER A 72 10.22 -4.83 -14.08
C SER A 72 11.33 -3.81 -13.82
N VAL A 73 12.34 -4.17 -13.00
CA VAL A 73 13.52 -3.31 -12.79
C VAL A 73 14.32 -3.08 -14.07
N ARG A 74 14.48 -4.10 -14.92
CA ARG A 74 15.16 -3.94 -16.22
C ARG A 74 14.38 -3.00 -17.14
N ASP A 75 13.05 -3.08 -17.11
CA ASP A 75 12.19 -2.19 -17.89
C ASP A 75 12.25 -0.75 -17.38
N ILE A 76 12.28 -0.54 -16.06
CA ILE A 76 12.54 0.78 -15.46
C ILE A 76 13.87 1.35 -15.98
N LYS A 77 14.96 0.57 -15.93
CA LYS A 77 16.28 1.03 -16.40
C LYS A 77 16.26 1.48 -17.87
N LYS A 78 15.62 0.70 -18.74
CA LYS A 78 15.46 1.07 -20.15
C LYS A 78 14.68 2.39 -20.29
N ARG A 79 13.55 2.52 -19.57
CA ARG A 79 12.71 3.73 -19.67
C ARG A 79 13.41 4.98 -19.14
N VAL A 80 14.13 4.86 -18.02
CA VAL A 80 14.88 5.97 -17.39
C VAL A 80 16.10 6.38 -18.22
N SER A 81 16.67 5.48 -19.03
CA SER A 81 17.76 5.85 -19.95
C SER A 81 17.33 6.73 -21.13
N LEU A 82 16.02 6.86 -21.37
CA LEU A 82 15.45 7.70 -22.42
C LEU A 82 14.96 9.01 -21.81
N SER A 83 15.09 10.11 -22.55
CA SER A 83 14.45 11.39 -22.19
C SER A 83 12.93 11.25 -22.08
N PRO A 84 12.25 12.14 -21.33
CA PRO A 84 10.79 12.26 -21.41
C PRO A 84 10.32 12.50 -22.86
N PHE A 85 9.17 11.95 -23.21
CA PHE A 85 8.58 12.06 -24.55
C PHE A 85 7.96 13.44 -24.81
N SER A 86 7.24 13.97 -23.83
CA SER A 86 6.50 15.23 -23.94
C SER A 86 6.60 16.10 -22.69
N GLY A 87 6.85 15.48 -21.54
CA GLY A 87 6.95 16.15 -20.25
C GLY A 87 8.30 16.76 -19.94
N LYS A 88 8.36 17.54 -18.86
CA LYS A 88 9.64 17.89 -18.21
C LYS A 88 10.23 16.70 -17.48
N TYR A 89 9.38 15.85 -16.89
CA TYR A 89 9.82 14.73 -16.07
C TYR A 89 9.36 13.40 -16.64
N LYS A 90 10.14 12.35 -16.38
CA LYS A 90 9.70 10.96 -16.46
C LYS A 90 9.34 10.47 -15.06
N ILE A 91 8.14 9.95 -14.88
CA ILE A 91 7.63 9.63 -13.55
C ILE A 91 7.45 8.11 -13.43
N ILE A 92 8.10 7.52 -12.42
CA ILE A 92 8.00 6.09 -12.12
C ILE A 92 7.32 5.93 -10.77
N ILE A 93 6.13 5.32 -10.76
CA ILE A 93 5.38 5.00 -9.54
C ILE A 93 5.54 3.51 -9.28
N ILE A 94 6.08 3.14 -8.12
CA ILE A 94 6.27 1.76 -7.69
C ILE A 94 5.37 1.54 -6.48
N ASN A 95 4.23 0.89 -6.70
CA ASN A 95 3.36 0.48 -5.61
C ASN A 95 3.95 -0.74 -4.88
N TYR A 96 3.62 -0.90 -3.61
CA TYR A 96 4.08 -2.02 -2.78
C TYR A 96 5.61 -2.20 -2.77
N ALA A 97 6.36 -1.11 -2.72
CA ALA A 97 7.82 -1.11 -2.71
C ALA A 97 8.37 -1.93 -1.52
N ASP A 98 7.70 -1.91 -0.37
CA ASP A 98 8.04 -2.71 0.81
C ASP A 98 7.81 -4.22 0.66
N ARG A 99 7.28 -4.66 -0.49
CA ARG A 99 7.03 -6.07 -0.82
C ARG A 99 7.94 -6.57 -1.95
N MET A 100 8.85 -5.74 -2.45
CA MET A 100 9.78 -6.16 -3.50
C MET A 100 10.80 -7.17 -2.96
N ARG A 101 11.29 -8.06 -3.82
CA ARG A 101 12.36 -8.99 -3.46
C ARG A 101 13.69 -8.24 -3.30
N ASN A 102 14.57 -8.71 -2.41
CA ASN A 102 15.89 -8.13 -2.16
C ASN A 102 16.71 -7.91 -3.44
N GLU A 103 16.68 -8.88 -4.36
CA GLU A 103 17.35 -8.78 -5.66
C GLU A 103 16.83 -7.60 -6.50
N SER A 104 15.52 -7.36 -6.46
CA SER A 104 14.88 -6.25 -7.19
C SER A 104 15.22 -4.91 -6.54
N ALA A 105 15.23 -4.85 -5.20
CA ALA A 105 15.67 -3.67 -4.46
C ALA A 105 17.12 -3.29 -4.77
N ASN A 106 18.04 -4.26 -4.73
CA ASN A 106 19.45 -4.04 -5.05
C ASN A 106 19.65 -3.62 -6.51
N ALA A 107 18.88 -4.19 -7.43
CA ALA A 107 18.93 -3.81 -8.83
C ALA A 107 18.41 -2.39 -9.07
N LEU A 108 17.41 -1.95 -8.30
CA LEU A 108 16.80 -0.61 -8.37
C LEU A 108 17.71 0.48 -7.78
N LEU A 109 18.51 0.17 -6.75
CA LEU A 109 19.43 1.12 -6.10
C LEU A 109 20.29 1.89 -7.10
N LYS A 110 20.92 1.19 -8.05
CA LYS A 110 21.76 1.82 -9.08
C LYS A 110 21.00 2.88 -9.88
N THR A 111 19.71 2.68 -10.11
CA THR A 111 18.87 3.62 -10.86
C THR A 111 18.43 4.81 -9.99
N ILE A 112 18.26 4.62 -8.68
CA ILE A 112 17.93 5.70 -7.74
C ILE A 112 19.17 6.56 -7.44
N GLU A 113 20.36 5.97 -7.34
CA GLU A 113 21.62 6.69 -7.07
C GLU A 113 22.07 7.61 -8.19
N GLU A 114 21.92 7.15 -9.43
CA GLU A 114 22.28 7.90 -10.63
C GLU A 114 21.04 8.07 -11.51
N PRO A 115 20.05 8.87 -11.09
CA PRO A 115 18.89 9.14 -11.93
C PRO A 115 19.40 9.87 -13.17
N ARG A 116 19.45 9.17 -14.31
CA ARG A 116 19.79 9.79 -15.59
C ARG A 116 18.60 10.61 -16.07
N GLY A 117 18.83 11.89 -16.34
CA GLY A 117 17.82 12.84 -16.83
C GLY A 117 16.80 13.28 -15.77
N ASP A 118 15.72 13.88 -16.22
CA ASP A 118 14.65 14.44 -15.39
C ASP A 118 13.67 13.35 -14.89
N THR A 119 14.14 12.37 -14.11
CA THR A 119 13.27 11.31 -13.58
C THR A 119 12.85 11.55 -12.14
N VAL A 120 11.57 11.35 -11.83
CA VAL A 120 11.01 11.38 -10.46
C VAL A 120 10.42 10.02 -10.10
N PHE A 121 10.92 9.41 -9.03
CA PHE A 121 10.40 8.16 -8.49
C PHE A 121 9.43 8.41 -7.32
N PHE A 122 8.34 7.66 -7.30
CA PHE A 122 7.46 7.52 -6.13
C PHE A 122 7.42 6.06 -5.70
N LEU A 123 8.08 5.73 -4.59
CA LEU A 123 8.02 4.43 -3.95
C LEU A 123 6.92 4.47 -2.89
N ILE A 124 6.00 3.51 -2.90
CA ILE A 124 4.90 3.46 -1.95
C ILE A 124 5.09 2.26 -1.02
N ALA A 125 5.10 2.48 0.29
CA ALA A 125 5.29 1.45 1.29
C ALA A 125 4.24 1.54 2.39
N ASP A 126 3.70 0.39 2.81
CA ASP A 126 2.86 0.31 4.01
C ASP A 126 3.72 0.33 5.30
N ASN A 127 4.92 -0.23 5.21
CA ASN A 127 5.92 -0.16 6.27
C ASN A 127 7.33 0.08 5.71
N ALA A 128 7.83 1.30 5.87
CA ALA A 128 9.17 1.68 5.43
C ALA A 128 10.28 0.78 6.00
N LYS A 129 10.11 0.20 7.20
CA LYS A 129 11.13 -0.66 7.84
C LYS A 129 11.39 -1.98 7.08
N LEU A 130 10.48 -2.38 6.19
CA LEU A 130 10.67 -3.57 5.36
C LEU A 130 11.52 -3.29 4.11
N LEU A 131 11.72 -2.01 3.76
CA LEU A 131 12.65 -1.63 2.71
C LEU A 131 14.10 -1.73 3.19
N PRO A 132 15.05 -2.08 2.30
CA PRO A 132 16.46 -2.01 2.62
C PRO A 132 16.87 -0.60 3.08
N PRO A 133 17.66 -0.46 4.17
CA PRO A 133 18.16 0.83 4.64
C PRO A 133 18.90 1.63 3.57
N THR A 134 19.53 0.93 2.61
CA THR A 134 20.23 1.52 1.47
C THR A 134 19.32 2.29 0.52
N ILE A 135 18.05 1.88 0.37
CA ILE A 135 17.04 2.64 -0.39
C ILE A 135 16.58 3.83 0.45
N ILE A 136 16.24 3.59 1.72
CA ILE A 136 15.69 4.63 2.62
C ILE A 136 16.65 5.82 2.72
N SER A 137 17.97 5.58 2.75
CA SER A 137 18.96 6.66 2.84
C SER A 137 19.09 7.52 1.58
N ARG A 138 18.43 7.18 0.48
CA ARG A 138 18.52 7.86 -0.83
C ARG A 138 17.21 8.46 -1.33
N VAL A 139 16.14 8.30 -0.55
CA VAL A 139 14.80 8.78 -0.91
C VAL A 139 14.33 9.82 0.10
N PHE A 140 13.57 10.81 -0.38
CA PHE A 140 12.90 11.75 0.48
C PHE A 140 11.62 11.12 1.04
N GLU A 141 11.59 10.81 2.33
CA GLU A 141 10.44 10.16 2.95
C GLU A 141 9.32 11.17 3.26
N ILE A 142 8.13 10.89 2.75
CA ILE A 142 6.88 11.58 3.11
C ILE A 142 6.03 10.59 3.91
N LYS A 143 5.83 10.89 5.19
CA LYS A 143 5.04 10.05 6.10
C LYS A 143 3.55 10.38 6.03
N PHE A 144 2.76 9.34 5.87
CA PHE A 144 1.30 9.34 5.91
C PHE A 144 0.83 8.65 7.18
N HIS A 145 -0.23 9.19 7.76
CA HIS A 145 -0.82 8.67 8.97
C HIS A 145 -2.31 8.42 8.74
N PHE A 146 -2.95 7.76 9.70
CA PHE A 146 -4.40 7.75 9.75
C PHE A 146 -4.93 9.18 9.84
N VAL A 147 -6.00 9.43 9.11
CA VAL A 147 -6.71 10.70 9.11
C VAL A 147 -7.65 10.71 10.30
N ALA A 148 -7.74 11.84 10.97
CA ALA A 148 -8.63 12.01 12.10
C ALA A 148 -10.10 11.86 11.66
N ASP A 149 -10.92 11.26 12.53
CA ASP A 149 -12.31 10.93 12.23
C ASP A 149 -13.13 12.18 11.89
N ASP A 150 -12.87 13.30 12.55
CA ASP A 150 -13.54 14.58 12.32
C ASP A 150 -13.35 15.09 10.89
N LEU A 151 -12.12 15.01 10.37
CA LEU A 151 -11.82 15.38 8.99
C LEU A 151 -12.43 14.39 8.00
N MET A 152 -12.42 13.10 8.33
CA MET A 152 -13.03 12.06 7.49
C MET A 152 -14.55 12.23 7.38
N GLU A 153 -15.23 12.46 8.50
CA GLU A 153 -16.68 12.69 8.54
C GLU A 153 -17.06 13.96 7.79
N LYS A 154 -16.28 15.04 7.95
CA LYS A 154 -16.50 16.30 7.26
C LYS A 154 -16.38 16.18 5.74
N GLU A 155 -15.35 15.47 5.25
CA GLU A 155 -15.04 15.45 3.82
C GLU A 155 -15.77 14.34 3.04
N LEU A 156 -16.26 13.30 3.73
CA LEU A 156 -17.02 12.21 3.11
C LEU A 156 -18.53 12.37 3.27
N ASP A 157 -18.99 13.31 4.11
CA ASP A 157 -20.35 13.81 4.36
C ASP A 157 -21.51 12.96 3.80
N THR A 158 -21.62 11.73 4.29
CA THR A 158 -22.72 10.83 3.94
C THR A 158 -23.18 10.08 5.18
N LYS A 159 -24.49 9.97 5.41
CA LYS A 159 -25.04 9.15 6.51
C LYS A 159 -24.54 7.70 6.48
N GLU A 160 -24.18 7.23 5.29
CA GLU A 160 -23.62 5.90 5.02
C GLU A 160 -22.16 5.75 5.49
N ILE A 161 -21.33 6.81 5.50
CA ILE A 161 -19.95 6.72 6.00
C ILE A 161 -19.91 6.48 7.52
N LEU A 162 -20.90 7.02 8.25
CA LEU A 162 -21.00 6.92 9.71
C LEU A 162 -21.33 5.50 10.15
N THR A 163 -22.20 4.80 9.42
CA THR A 163 -22.47 3.37 9.68
C THR A 163 -21.26 2.51 9.34
N LEU A 164 -20.44 2.95 8.40
CA LEU A 164 -19.19 2.30 8.00
C LEU A 164 -17.97 2.73 8.82
N LYS A 165 -18.13 3.59 9.84
CA LYS A 165 -17.03 4.07 10.70
C LYS A 165 -16.12 2.98 11.26
N PRO A 166 -16.64 1.82 11.72
CA PRO A 166 -15.78 0.72 12.13
C PRO A 166 -14.87 0.19 11.02
N HIS A 167 -15.18 0.46 9.74
CA HIS A 167 -14.57 -0.17 8.58
C HIS A 167 -13.44 0.63 7.91
N TRP A 168 -13.35 1.94 8.15
CA TRP A 168 -12.35 2.78 7.48
C TRP A 168 -11.25 3.34 8.39
N GLU A 169 -11.48 3.55 9.69
CA GLU A 169 -10.42 3.77 10.71
C GLU A 169 -9.32 4.76 10.27
N GLY A 170 -9.72 5.95 9.80
CA GLY A 170 -8.82 6.99 9.30
C GLY A 170 -8.14 6.70 7.95
N ARG A 171 -8.71 5.81 7.12
CA ARG A 171 -8.18 5.45 5.78
C ARG A 171 -9.10 5.96 4.65
N PRO A 172 -8.86 7.18 4.14
CA PRO A 172 -9.70 7.77 3.10
C PRO A 172 -9.97 6.90 1.88
N ARG A 173 -8.95 6.22 1.34
CA ARG A 173 -9.13 5.43 0.11
C ARG A 173 -9.95 4.17 0.35
N LEU A 174 -9.77 3.54 1.52
CA LEU A 174 -10.59 2.41 1.94
C LEU A 174 -12.05 2.86 2.13
N ALA A 175 -12.25 4.00 2.79
CA ALA A 175 -13.56 4.60 3.01
C ALA A 175 -14.30 4.87 1.68
N ALA A 176 -13.62 5.52 0.73
CA ALA A 176 -14.15 5.77 -0.61
C ALA A 176 -14.52 4.45 -1.33
N LYS A 177 -13.65 3.44 -1.29
CA LYS A 177 -13.92 2.14 -1.92
C LYS A 177 -15.13 1.42 -1.30
N LEU A 178 -15.30 1.52 0.02
CA LEU A 178 -16.46 0.95 0.72
C LEU A 178 -17.77 1.67 0.35
N LEU A 179 -17.73 2.96 0.08
CA LEU A 179 -18.88 3.72 -0.41
C LEU A 179 -19.22 3.37 -1.86
N GLU A 180 -18.20 3.32 -2.72
CA GLU A 180 -18.34 3.13 -4.18
C GLU A 180 -18.76 1.70 -4.57
N ASP A 181 -18.31 0.68 -3.82
CA ASP A 181 -18.43 -0.72 -4.22
C ASP A 181 -19.14 -1.57 -3.14
N LYS A 182 -20.43 -1.84 -3.37
CA LYS A 182 -21.26 -2.68 -2.50
C LYS A 182 -20.72 -4.11 -2.35
N ASN A 183 -20.19 -4.71 -3.42
CA ASN A 183 -19.66 -6.07 -3.37
C ASN A 183 -18.38 -6.12 -2.53
N PHE A 184 -17.52 -5.11 -2.68
CA PHE A 184 -16.34 -4.97 -1.83
C PHE A 184 -16.71 -4.75 -0.36
N ARG A 185 -17.75 -3.97 -0.09
CA ARG A 185 -18.27 -3.76 1.28
C ARG A 185 -18.70 -5.06 1.95
N GLU A 186 -19.57 -5.84 1.29
CA GLU A 186 -20.03 -7.14 1.80
C GLU A 186 -18.86 -8.11 2.02
N LYS A 187 -17.87 -8.10 1.11
CA LYS A 187 -16.65 -8.88 1.24
C LYS A 187 -15.82 -8.47 2.47
N VAL A 188 -15.62 -7.18 2.71
CA VAL A 188 -14.87 -6.66 3.87
C VAL A 188 -15.55 -7.03 5.18
N GLU A 189 -16.88 -6.89 5.26
CA GLU A 189 -17.64 -7.29 6.45
C GLU A 189 -17.48 -8.78 6.76
N ARG A 190 -17.60 -9.64 5.74
CA ARG A 190 -17.39 -11.08 5.89
C ARG A 190 -15.98 -11.39 6.37
N TYR A 191 -14.95 -10.85 5.72
CA TYR A 191 -13.56 -11.12 6.09
C TYR A 191 -13.23 -10.65 7.51
N ARG A 192 -13.80 -9.53 7.96
CA ARG A 192 -13.61 -9.06 9.34
C ARG A 192 -14.29 -9.96 10.36
N LYS A 193 -15.49 -10.47 10.07
CA LYS A 193 -16.17 -11.47 10.92
C LYS A 193 -15.33 -12.75 11.02
N ASP A 194 -14.85 -13.26 9.89
CA ASP A 194 -13.98 -14.44 9.86
C ASP A 194 -12.67 -14.18 10.61
N CYS A 195 -12.07 -13.00 10.46
CA CYS A 195 -10.89 -12.62 11.22
C CYS A 195 -11.21 -12.66 12.72
N ALA A 196 -12.26 -11.99 13.17
CA ALA A 196 -12.64 -11.97 14.58
C ALA A 196 -12.84 -13.39 15.17
N LEU A 197 -13.45 -14.31 14.40
CA LEU A 197 -13.58 -15.72 14.78
C LEU A 197 -12.23 -16.45 14.77
N PHE A 198 -11.39 -16.21 13.77
CA PHE A 198 -10.01 -16.75 13.72
C PHE A 198 -9.17 -16.26 14.91
N LEU A 199 -9.41 -15.05 15.40
CA LEU A 199 -8.69 -14.47 16.53
C LEU A 199 -9.17 -15.00 17.88
N LYS A 200 -10.49 -15.06 18.09
CA LYS A 200 -11.08 -15.34 19.41
C LYS A 200 -11.56 -16.79 19.56
N GLY A 201 -11.71 -17.52 18.46
CA GLY A 201 -12.22 -18.89 18.46
C GLY A 201 -11.18 -19.93 18.91
N PRO A 202 -11.65 -21.10 19.37
CA PRO A 202 -10.80 -22.23 19.72
C PRO A 202 -9.98 -22.71 18.51
N ILE A 203 -8.86 -23.39 18.77
CA ILE A 203 -7.91 -23.81 17.74
C ILE A 203 -8.56 -24.53 16.55
N LYS A 204 -9.56 -25.39 16.80
CA LYS A 204 -10.34 -26.11 15.78
C LYS A 204 -11.09 -25.16 14.82
N GLU A 205 -11.64 -24.07 15.34
CA GLU A 205 -12.33 -23.06 14.53
C GLU A 205 -11.33 -22.29 13.66
N ARG A 206 -10.17 -21.94 14.23
CA ARG A 206 -9.09 -21.29 13.48
C ARG A 206 -8.60 -22.11 12.30
N PHE A 207 -8.37 -23.40 12.50
CA PHE A 207 -8.01 -24.34 11.42
C PHE A 207 -9.10 -24.42 10.35
N THR A 208 -10.37 -24.43 10.76
CA THR A 208 -11.51 -24.47 9.84
C THR A 208 -11.53 -23.24 8.93
N ILE A 209 -11.34 -22.06 9.51
CA ILE A 209 -11.25 -20.80 8.77
C ILE A 209 -10.00 -20.81 7.87
N GLY A 210 -8.84 -21.21 8.39
CA GLY A 210 -7.61 -21.34 7.59
C GLY A 210 -7.77 -22.23 6.35
N ASP A 211 -8.44 -23.37 6.52
CA ASP A 211 -8.77 -24.30 5.43
C ASP A 211 -9.73 -23.69 4.41
N MET A 212 -10.71 -22.91 4.86
CA MET A 212 -11.63 -22.18 3.97
C MET A 212 -10.87 -21.17 3.11
N TYR A 213 -10.00 -20.36 3.70
CA TYR A 213 -9.22 -19.35 2.97
C TYR A 213 -8.16 -19.96 2.04
N ALA A 214 -7.63 -21.15 2.38
CA ALA A 214 -6.71 -21.86 1.51
C ALA A 214 -7.37 -22.43 0.25
N LYS A 215 -8.70 -22.61 0.26
CA LYS A 215 -9.49 -23.08 -0.88
C LYS A 215 -10.05 -21.93 -1.73
N MET A 216 -9.85 -20.67 -1.34
CA MET A 216 -10.28 -19.54 -2.14
C MET A 216 -9.36 -19.36 -3.35
N ASP A 217 -9.92 -19.38 -4.55
CA ASP A 217 -9.18 -19.10 -5.78
C ASP A 217 -8.71 -17.62 -5.80
N GLY A 218 -7.43 -17.40 -5.50
CA GLY A 218 -6.76 -16.10 -5.62
C GLY A 218 -7.22 -15.00 -4.64
N GLY A 219 -8.27 -15.25 -3.84
CA GLY A 219 -8.86 -14.27 -2.92
C GLY A 219 -8.19 -14.18 -1.55
N THR A 220 -7.33 -15.15 -1.18
CA THR A 220 -6.67 -15.18 0.13
C THR A 220 -5.82 -13.95 0.40
N PRO A 221 -4.95 -13.47 -0.52
CA PRO A 221 -4.14 -12.29 -0.25
C PRO A 221 -4.98 -11.03 0.04
N GLU A 222 -6.08 -10.82 -0.68
CA GLU A 222 -6.99 -9.70 -0.42
C GLU A 222 -7.58 -9.81 1.01
N ALA A 223 -8.01 -11.00 1.39
CA ALA A 223 -8.57 -11.24 2.72
C ALA A 223 -7.55 -11.01 3.84
N LEU A 224 -6.34 -11.55 3.69
CA LEU A 224 -5.28 -11.36 4.69
C LEU A 224 -4.84 -9.91 4.79
N GLY A 225 -4.84 -9.16 3.68
CA GLY A 225 -4.66 -7.71 3.70
C GLY A 225 -5.71 -7.05 4.60
N ILE A 226 -6.99 -7.37 4.39
CA ILE A 226 -8.09 -6.85 5.22
C ILE A 226 -7.96 -7.29 6.69
N TRP A 227 -7.50 -8.50 6.97
CA TRP A 227 -7.27 -8.99 8.33
C TRP A 227 -6.14 -8.25 9.04
N ILE A 228 -4.99 -8.10 8.39
CA ILE A 228 -3.84 -7.33 8.90
C ILE A 228 -4.29 -5.92 9.25
N GLU A 229 -5.05 -5.30 8.34
CA GLU A 229 -5.58 -3.96 8.53
C GLU A 229 -6.60 -3.87 9.66
N TYR A 230 -7.44 -4.90 9.84
CA TYR A 230 -8.40 -5.00 10.94
C TYR A 230 -7.74 -5.28 12.30
N ILE A 231 -6.64 -6.03 12.34
CA ILE A 231 -5.93 -6.33 13.60
C ILE A 231 -5.17 -5.09 14.08
N ARG A 232 -4.48 -4.36 13.19
CA ARG A 232 -3.64 -3.18 13.51
C ARG A 232 -4.35 -2.09 14.32
N VAL A 233 -5.66 -2.02 14.20
CA VAL A 233 -6.55 -0.99 14.74
C VAL A 233 -7.30 -1.43 16.00
N GLN A 234 -7.34 -2.73 16.32
CA GLN A 234 -7.90 -3.23 17.59
C GLN A 234 -7.03 -2.79 18.76
N LYS A 235 -7.61 -2.13 19.78
CA LYS A 235 -6.86 -1.68 20.96
C LYS A 235 -6.75 -2.76 22.05
N ASP A 236 -7.73 -3.65 22.13
CA ASP A 236 -7.93 -4.54 23.28
C ASP A 236 -7.66 -6.02 22.96
N PHE A 237 -6.63 -6.32 22.16
CA PHE A 237 -6.27 -7.70 21.81
C PHE A 237 -4.90 -8.07 22.37
N GLU A 238 -4.88 -8.89 23.42
CA GLU A 238 -3.66 -9.46 24.00
C GLU A 238 -2.96 -10.36 22.97
N GLY A 239 -1.63 -10.26 22.85
CA GLY A 239 -0.85 -10.99 21.83
C GLY A 239 -0.95 -10.43 20.40
N LYS A 240 -1.62 -9.29 20.20
CA LYS A 240 -1.80 -8.63 18.89
C LYS A 240 -0.53 -8.48 18.06
N ASP A 241 0.57 -8.05 18.66
CA ASP A 241 1.80 -7.76 17.92
C ASP A 241 2.43 -9.05 17.39
N ASN A 242 2.41 -10.12 18.18
CA ASN A 242 2.92 -11.43 17.76
C ASN A 242 2.07 -12.02 16.63
N LEU A 243 0.75 -11.99 16.80
CA LEU A 243 -0.18 -12.38 15.75
C LEU A 243 0.04 -11.60 14.45
N LEU A 244 0.12 -10.28 14.55
CA LEU A 244 0.29 -9.40 13.41
C LEU A 244 1.60 -9.72 12.69
N LEU A 245 2.67 -9.99 13.44
CA LEU A 245 3.95 -10.44 12.89
C LEU A 245 3.80 -11.74 12.09
N HIS A 246 3.17 -12.76 12.67
CA HIS A 246 2.97 -14.05 12.00
C HIS A 246 2.06 -13.92 10.77
N LEU A 247 0.98 -13.14 10.86
CA LEU A 247 0.06 -12.92 9.76
C LEU A 247 0.71 -12.14 8.61
N VAL A 248 1.48 -11.09 8.92
CA VAL A 248 2.24 -10.33 7.91
C VAL A 248 3.27 -11.24 7.23
N ARG A 249 3.98 -12.09 7.98
CA ARG A 249 4.91 -13.08 7.40
C ARG A 249 4.19 -14.06 6.47
N ALA A 250 3.08 -14.63 6.91
CA ALA A 250 2.27 -15.54 6.10
C ALA A 250 1.79 -14.84 4.82
N TYR A 251 1.28 -13.62 4.92
CA TYR A 251 0.85 -12.81 3.79
C TYR A 251 1.98 -12.54 2.79
N SER A 252 3.15 -12.13 3.28
CA SER A 252 4.34 -11.92 2.45
C SER A 252 4.80 -13.19 1.74
N LEU A 253 4.81 -14.34 2.43
CA LEU A 253 5.16 -15.62 1.83
C LEU A 253 4.16 -16.03 0.74
N ILE A 254 2.87 -15.86 0.97
CA ILE A 254 1.82 -16.16 -0.01
C ILE A 254 1.97 -15.28 -1.26
N LEU A 255 2.32 -14.00 -1.11
CA LEU A 255 2.53 -13.10 -2.25
C LEU A 255 3.83 -13.35 -3.02
N SER A 256 4.90 -13.74 -2.32
CA SER A 256 6.25 -13.80 -2.91
C SER A 256 6.69 -15.20 -3.34
N THR A 257 5.97 -16.25 -2.94
CA THR A 257 6.35 -17.66 -3.15
C THR A 257 5.13 -18.55 -3.47
N ASN A 258 5.38 -19.77 -3.94
CA ASN A 258 4.33 -20.80 -4.12
C ASN A 258 4.06 -21.58 -2.83
N ILE A 259 4.11 -20.92 -1.67
CA ILE A 259 3.82 -21.59 -0.40
C ILE A 259 2.38 -22.08 -0.36
N ASN A 260 2.17 -23.22 0.29
CA ASN A 260 0.83 -23.70 0.55
C ASN A 260 0.11 -22.76 1.54
N VAL A 261 -0.96 -22.10 1.09
CA VAL A 261 -1.75 -21.15 1.89
C VAL A 261 -2.26 -21.76 3.19
N LYS A 262 -2.71 -23.03 3.15
CA LYS A 262 -3.18 -23.75 4.35
C LYS A 262 -2.06 -23.87 5.38
N TYR A 263 -0.86 -24.23 4.96
CA TYR A 263 0.28 -24.32 5.86
C TYR A 263 0.61 -22.97 6.50
N ALA A 264 0.62 -21.90 5.71
CA ALA A 264 0.88 -20.55 6.20
C ALA A 264 -0.16 -20.11 7.25
N LEU A 265 -1.45 -20.30 6.99
CA LEU A 265 -2.51 -19.91 7.93
C LEU A 265 -2.57 -20.80 9.18
N ASN A 266 -2.27 -22.10 9.04
CA ASN A 266 -2.16 -23.01 10.18
C ASN A 266 -1.01 -22.61 11.11
N SER A 267 0.11 -22.16 10.55
CA SER A 267 1.21 -21.61 11.34
C SER A 267 0.78 -20.38 12.14
N VAL A 268 -0.01 -19.47 11.54
CA VAL A 268 -0.57 -18.31 12.25
C VAL A 268 -1.55 -18.74 13.36
N ALA A 269 -2.37 -19.77 13.10
CA ALA A 269 -3.36 -20.26 14.07
C ALA A 269 -2.72 -20.80 15.36
N VAL A 270 -1.55 -21.46 15.23
CA VAL A 270 -0.82 -22.09 16.34
C VAL A 270 0.08 -21.09 17.08
N ASN A 271 0.86 -20.29 16.36
CA ASN A 271 1.89 -19.41 16.94
C ASN A 271 1.34 -18.18 17.70
N ASN A 272 0.02 -18.02 17.76
CA ASN A 272 -0.63 -16.89 18.43
C ASN A 272 -0.58 -16.98 19.98
N PHE A 273 -0.05 -18.08 20.55
CA PHE A 273 -0.07 -18.31 22.02
C PHE A 273 1.23 -18.86 22.60
N GLU A 274 2.32 -18.93 21.84
CA GLU A 274 3.63 -19.21 22.42
C GLU A 274 4.19 -17.90 23.00
N TYR A 275 4.18 -17.81 24.33
CA TYR A 275 4.75 -16.73 25.15
C TYR A 275 6.27 -16.85 25.23
#